data_AF-A0A8J5NK88-F1
#
_entry.id   AF-A0A8J5NK88-F1
#
_cell.length_a   1.000
_cell.length_b   1.000
_cell.length_c   1.000
_cell.angle_alpha   90.00
_cell.angle_beta   90.00
_cell.angle_gamma   90.00
#
_symmetry.space_group_name_H-M   'P 1'
#
loop_
_entity.id
_entity.type
_entity.pdbx_description
1 polymer ?
#
loop_
_entity_poly.entity_id
_entity_poly.type
_entity_poly.pdbx_seq_one_letter_code
_entity_poly.pdbx_strand_id
1 'polypeptide(L)'
;MGHAIVLGSPPALIDDRYRSRLYRALGDSEEAGSILPKLDSTQWAKAKSQLSTETQSELILQRLHWLVWEHKKAPSIDSLATKIDVDRGSLQEIISAYNDAIANGKEDVMKKEAEYCTPIAKPAFYNLDISAHLDGVQTVIGLTLGGLRVYGKSGLALRQDNTRIQCRYAAGRNAVGIGSNGYVSGLSIADRVFSGRRAGLHAAKQ
;
A
#
# COMPACT_ATOMS: atom_id res chain seq x y z
N MET A 1 8.49 -9.15 -9.12
CA MET A 1 7.70 -7.91 -8.98
C MET A 1 8.49 -6.71 -9.53
N GLY A 2 7.83 -5.72 -10.13
CA GLY A 2 8.46 -4.48 -10.58
C GLY A 2 8.10 -3.36 -9.62
N HIS A 3 9.10 -2.71 -9.03
CA HIS A 3 8.90 -1.72 -7.98
C HIS A 3 9.14 -0.32 -8.52
N ALA A 4 8.22 0.58 -8.18
CA ALA A 4 8.23 1.96 -8.61
C ALA A 4 8.79 2.86 -7.50
N ILE A 5 9.33 4.03 -7.84
CA ILE A 5 9.71 5.02 -6.82
C ILE A 5 8.54 5.93 -6.56
N VAL A 6 8.05 5.88 -5.34
CA VAL A 6 6.96 6.68 -4.84
C VAL A 6 7.54 7.93 -4.16
N LEU A 7 7.48 9.09 -4.82
CA LEU A 7 7.96 10.37 -4.23
C LEU A 7 6.78 11.30 -3.94
N GLY A 8 6.74 11.84 -2.71
CA GLY A 8 5.94 12.99 -2.28
C GLY A 8 6.76 13.82 -1.28
N SER A 9 6.44 15.11 -1.10
CA SER A 9 7.02 15.98 -0.06
C SER A 9 6.36 15.72 1.31
N PRO A 10 7.09 15.83 2.43
CA PRO A 10 7.97 14.79 2.96
C PRO A 10 7.30 13.87 4.02
N PRO A 11 7.81 12.65 4.25
CA PRO A 11 8.82 11.93 3.48
C PRO A 11 8.19 10.98 2.45
N ALA A 12 8.77 10.98 1.25
CA ALA A 12 8.54 10.01 0.18
C ALA A 12 8.56 8.55 0.70
N LEU A 13 7.63 7.73 0.21
CA LEU A 13 7.24 6.44 0.80
C LEU A 13 7.83 5.22 0.08
N ILE A 14 7.95 4.13 0.85
CA ILE A 14 8.57 2.86 0.47
C ILE A 14 7.52 1.95 -0.19
N ASP A 15 7.72 1.58 -1.46
CA ASP A 15 6.83 0.65 -2.21
C ASP A 15 6.92 -0.81 -1.72
N ASP A 16 8.06 -1.20 -1.12
CA ASP A 16 8.37 -2.58 -0.72
C ASP A 16 8.01 -2.91 0.75
N ARG A 17 7.63 -1.92 1.57
CA ARG A 17 7.11 -2.21 2.91
C ARG A 17 5.66 -2.64 2.84
N TYR A 18 5.27 -3.55 3.74
CA TYR A 18 3.92 -4.12 3.82
C TYR A 18 2.83 -3.07 3.59
N ARG A 19 1.93 -3.34 2.62
CA ARG A 19 0.91 -2.41 2.11
C ARG A 19 0.17 -1.62 3.22
N SER A 20 -0.04 -2.20 4.40
CA SER A 20 -0.69 -1.51 5.52
C SER A 20 0.10 -0.33 6.10
N ARG A 21 1.43 -0.34 6.01
CA ARG A 21 2.27 0.79 6.42
C ARG A 21 2.23 1.90 5.37
N LEU A 22 2.22 1.54 4.08
CA LEU A 22 2.00 2.47 2.98
C LEU A 22 0.64 3.18 3.12
N TYR A 23 -0.44 2.43 3.34
CA TYR A 23 -1.78 3.02 3.53
C TYR A 23 -1.95 3.82 4.83
N ARG A 24 -1.27 3.44 5.92
CA ARG A 24 -1.29 4.26 7.15
C ARG A 24 -0.62 5.61 6.89
N ALA A 25 0.53 5.62 6.25
CA ALA A 25 1.20 6.87 5.90
C ALA A 25 0.38 7.71 4.90
N LEU A 26 -0.36 7.08 3.98
CA LEU A 26 -1.34 7.75 3.11
C LEU A 26 -2.50 8.41 3.88
N GLY A 27 -2.90 7.85 5.02
CA GLY A 27 -4.00 8.37 5.85
C GLY A 27 -3.56 9.43 6.87
N ASP A 28 -2.29 9.41 7.27
CA ASP A 28 -1.72 10.31 8.29
C ASP A 28 -1.12 11.60 7.68
N SER A 29 -0.93 11.67 6.36
CA SER A 29 -0.50 12.89 5.67
C SER A 29 -1.70 13.85 5.50
N GLU A 30 -1.80 14.89 6.35
CA GLU A 30 -2.79 15.97 6.21
C GLU A 30 -2.59 16.81 4.94
N GLU A 31 -1.40 16.79 4.36
CA GLU A 31 -1.18 17.24 3.00
C GLU A 31 -1.46 16.09 2.04
N ALA A 32 -2.41 16.29 1.12
CA ALA A 32 -2.66 15.45 -0.04
C ALA A 32 -1.46 15.48 -1.01
N GLY A 33 -0.28 15.15 -0.52
CA GLY A 33 0.95 15.01 -1.27
C GLY A 33 0.82 13.79 -2.15
N SER A 34 0.39 14.02 -3.39
CA SER A 34 0.25 13.01 -4.43
C SER A 34 1.43 12.04 -4.42
N ILE A 35 1.12 10.80 -4.03
CA ILE A 35 2.07 9.72 -3.97
C ILE A 35 2.15 9.19 -5.38
N LEU A 36 3.12 9.70 -6.16
CA LEU A 36 3.21 9.35 -7.57
C LEU A 36 4.38 8.41 -7.81
N PRO A 37 4.20 7.19 -8.36
CA PRO A 37 5.28 6.35 -8.83
C PRO A 37 5.90 6.95 -10.08
N LYS A 38 7.23 7.13 -10.08
CA LYS A 38 7.99 7.55 -11.26
C LYS A 38 8.59 6.30 -11.90
N LEU A 39 8.26 6.07 -13.16
CA LEU A 39 8.71 4.92 -13.93
C LEU A 39 9.46 5.40 -15.17
N ASP A 40 10.48 4.66 -15.57
CA ASP A 40 11.13 4.83 -16.86
C ASP A 40 10.50 3.88 -17.91
N SER A 41 10.94 3.96 -19.17
CA SER A 41 10.36 3.14 -20.25
C SER A 41 10.57 1.63 -20.05
N THR A 42 11.65 1.22 -19.39
CA THR A 42 11.94 -0.19 -19.06
C THR A 42 10.94 -0.69 -18.02
N GLN A 43 10.75 0.08 -16.96
CA GLN A 43 9.85 -0.25 -15.86
C GLN A 43 8.39 -0.22 -16.35
N TRP A 44 8.03 0.72 -17.23
CA TRP A 44 6.72 0.79 -17.87
C TRP A 44 6.40 -0.42 -18.75
N ALA A 45 7.38 -0.87 -19.56
CA ALA A 45 7.22 -2.08 -20.37
C ALA A 45 7.01 -3.32 -19.49
N LYS A 46 7.78 -3.44 -18.40
CA LYS A 46 7.63 -4.51 -17.41
C LYS A 46 6.24 -4.47 -16.76
N ALA A 47 5.77 -3.31 -16.31
CA ALA A 47 4.46 -3.15 -15.70
C ALA A 47 3.32 -3.64 -16.61
N LYS A 48 3.38 -3.29 -17.91
CA LYS A 48 2.41 -3.78 -18.91
C LYS A 48 2.48 -5.29 -19.10
N SER A 49 3.68 -5.88 -19.15
CA SER A 49 3.84 -7.33 -19.33
C SER A 49 3.32 -8.14 -18.14
N GLN A 50 3.35 -7.56 -16.94
CA GLN A 50 2.96 -8.22 -15.68
C GLN A 50 1.47 -8.08 -15.36
N LEU A 51 0.75 -7.26 -16.12
CA LEU A 51 -0.65 -6.96 -15.85
C LEU A 51 -1.51 -8.23 -15.75
N SER A 52 -1.35 -9.19 -16.66
CA SER A 52 -2.16 -10.42 -16.69
C SER A 52 -1.72 -11.48 -15.67
N THR A 53 -0.47 -11.44 -15.21
CA THR A 53 0.09 -12.48 -14.33
C THR A 53 0.13 -12.07 -12.86
N GLU A 54 0.31 -10.79 -12.56
CA GLU A 54 0.51 -10.26 -11.20
C GLU A 54 -0.73 -9.51 -10.67
N THR A 55 -1.79 -9.35 -11.49
CA THR A 55 -3.02 -8.65 -11.09
C THR A 55 -4.17 -9.63 -10.94
N GLN A 56 -4.91 -9.50 -9.84
CA GLN A 56 -6.17 -10.21 -9.67
C GLN A 56 -7.16 -9.82 -10.77
N SER A 57 -7.91 -10.78 -11.30
CA SER A 57 -8.83 -10.60 -12.43
C SER A 57 -9.76 -9.40 -12.28
N GLU A 58 -10.25 -9.17 -11.07
CA GLU A 58 -11.21 -8.11 -10.73
C GLU A 58 -10.60 -6.71 -10.84
N LEU A 59 -9.27 -6.60 -10.74
CA LEU A 59 -8.54 -5.34 -10.76
C LEU A 59 -7.87 -5.06 -12.12
N ILE A 60 -7.88 -5.99 -13.07
CA ILE A 60 -7.21 -5.84 -14.36
C ILE A 60 -7.74 -4.62 -15.12
N LEU A 61 -9.06 -4.44 -15.19
CA LEU A 61 -9.66 -3.29 -15.88
C LEU A 61 -9.26 -1.95 -15.24
N GLN A 62 -9.21 -1.89 -13.91
CA GLN A 62 -8.73 -0.73 -13.19
C GLN A 62 -7.24 -0.45 -13.49
N ARG A 63 -6.39 -1.49 -13.51
CA ARG A 63 -4.96 -1.32 -13.82
C ARG A 63 -4.72 -0.94 -15.29
N LEU A 64 -5.53 -1.46 -16.22
CA LEU A 64 -5.54 -1.01 -17.60
C LEU A 64 -5.91 0.47 -17.70
N HIS A 65 -6.87 0.93 -16.89
CA HIS A 65 -7.28 2.33 -16.89
C HIS A 65 -6.09 3.27 -16.64
N TRP A 66 -5.29 2.97 -15.62
CA TRP A 66 -4.06 3.68 -15.30
C TRP A 66 -3.01 3.62 -16.39
N LEU A 67 -2.77 2.42 -16.94
CA LEU A 67 -1.74 2.23 -17.97
C LEU A 67 -2.11 2.86 -19.33
N VAL A 68 -3.39 3.12 -19.60
CA VAL A 68 -3.85 3.66 -20.89
C VAL A 68 -4.23 5.13 -20.79
N TRP A 69 -4.99 5.54 -19.77
CA TRP A 69 -5.59 6.88 -19.69
C TRP A 69 -5.07 7.70 -18.50
N GLU A 70 -4.93 7.10 -17.32
CA GLU A 70 -4.60 7.82 -16.08
C GLU A 70 -3.10 7.81 -15.74
N HIS A 71 -2.27 8.31 -16.66
CA HIS A 71 -0.85 8.56 -16.40
C HIS A 71 -0.35 9.84 -17.06
N LYS A 72 0.70 10.44 -16.52
CA LYS A 72 1.46 11.49 -17.19
C LYS A 72 2.70 10.88 -17.82
N LYS A 73 2.95 11.22 -19.09
CA LYS A 73 4.12 10.79 -19.86
C LYS A 73 4.93 12.01 -20.30
N ALA A 74 6.25 11.96 -20.17
CA ALA A 74 7.15 13.04 -20.60
C ALA A 74 8.46 12.50 -21.19
N PRO A 75 9.12 13.24 -22.11
CA PRO A 75 10.40 12.83 -22.68
C PRO A 75 11.61 13.08 -21.76
N SER A 76 11.46 13.94 -20.75
CA SER A 76 12.50 14.27 -19.76
C SER A 76 11.91 14.39 -18.35
N ILE A 77 12.76 14.27 -17.33
CA ILE A 77 12.39 14.48 -15.93
C ILE A 77 11.86 15.91 -15.71
N ASP A 78 12.45 16.91 -16.35
CA ASP A 78 11.99 18.31 -16.23
C ASP A 78 10.59 18.50 -16.79
N SER A 79 10.35 17.93 -17.97
CA SER A 79 9.02 17.96 -18.58
C SER A 79 8.01 17.17 -17.74
N LEU A 80 8.45 16.12 -17.04
CA LEU A 80 7.60 15.39 -16.11
C LEU A 80 7.27 16.24 -14.89
N ALA A 81 8.27 16.87 -14.28
CA ALA A 81 8.13 17.74 -13.12
C ALA A 81 7.12 18.86 -13.38
N THR A 82 7.22 19.54 -14.52
CA THR A 82 6.25 20.57 -14.93
C THR A 82 4.83 20.01 -15.10
N LYS A 83 4.68 18.78 -15.62
CA LYS A 83 3.35 18.17 -15.82
C LYS A 83 2.67 17.73 -14.53
N ILE A 84 3.45 17.45 -13.48
CA ILE A 84 2.96 16.98 -12.18
C ILE A 84 3.04 18.06 -11.10
N ASP A 85 3.37 19.29 -11.49
CA ASP A 85 3.47 20.47 -10.61
C ASP A 85 4.41 20.27 -9.41
N VAL A 86 5.61 19.74 -9.67
CA VAL A 86 6.68 19.62 -8.67
C VAL A 86 7.91 20.43 -9.08
N ASP A 87 8.72 20.82 -8.09
CA ASP A 87 9.97 21.51 -8.34
C ASP A 87 10.92 20.66 -9.20
N ARG A 88 11.43 21.29 -10.26
CA ARG A 88 12.28 20.64 -11.26
C ARG A 88 13.62 20.24 -10.69
N GLY A 89 14.26 21.16 -9.96
CA GLY A 89 15.58 20.94 -9.36
C GLY A 89 15.53 19.81 -8.34
N SER A 90 14.57 19.87 -7.42
CA SER A 90 14.34 18.85 -6.39
C SER A 90 14.09 17.47 -7.00
N LEU A 91 13.25 17.36 -8.04
CA LEU A 91 12.99 16.07 -8.68
C LEU A 91 14.23 15.49 -9.37
N GLN A 92 15.00 16.34 -10.07
CA GLN A 92 16.26 15.91 -10.69
C GLN A 92 17.27 15.44 -9.65
N GLU A 93 17.46 16.20 -8.57
CA GLU A 93 18.39 15.85 -7.48
C GLU A 93 18.03 14.51 -6.85
N ILE A 94 16.74 14.29 -6.55
CA ILE A 94 16.28 13.02 -5.97
C ILE A 94 16.55 11.84 -6.91
N ILE A 95 16.25 11.97 -8.20
CA ILE A 95 16.46 10.90 -9.17
C ILE A 95 17.96 10.65 -9.39
N SER A 96 18.77 11.70 -9.44
CA SER A 96 20.23 11.58 -9.54
C SER A 96 20.79 10.86 -8.32
N ALA A 97 20.46 11.33 -7.12
CA ALA A 97 20.91 10.72 -5.87
C ALA A 97 20.50 9.25 -5.75
N TYR A 98 19.28 8.91 -6.19
CA TYR A 98 18.80 7.54 -6.23
C TYR A 98 19.59 6.66 -7.20
N ASN A 99 19.79 7.14 -8.44
CA ASN A 99 20.58 6.40 -9.43
C ASN A 99 22.05 6.25 -9.01
N ASP A 100 22.63 7.29 -8.38
CA ASP A 100 23.99 7.27 -7.84
C ASP A 100 24.11 6.30 -6.67
N ALA A 101 23.11 6.21 -5.80
CA ALA A 101 23.08 5.23 -4.72
C ALA A 101 23.11 3.80 -5.27
N ILE A 102 22.31 3.51 -6.30
CA ILE A 102 22.31 2.21 -6.98
C ILE A 102 23.66 1.91 -7.62
N ALA A 103 24.21 2.86 -8.39
CA ALA A 103 25.47 2.67 -9.10
C ALA A 103 26.64 2.39 -8.15
N ASN A 104 26.61 2.98 -6.94
CA ASN A 104 27.64 2.82 -5.92
C ASN A 104 27.34 1.69 -4.92
N GLY A 105 26.25 0.93 -5.09
CA GLY A 105 25.84 -0.13 -4.16
C GLY A 105 25.55 0.37 -2.74
N LYS A 106 25.16 1.64 -2.58
CA LYS A 106 24.78 2.22 -1.30
C LYS A 106 23.39 1.75 -0.91
N GLU A 107 23.13 1.70 0.40
CA GLU A 107 21.78 1.45 0.92
C GLU A 107 20.84 2.54 0.36
N ASP A 108 19.71 2.10 -0.19
CA ASP A 108 18.67 3.01 -0.64
C ASP A 108 18.16 3.84 0.55
N VAL A 109 17.94 5.14 0.34
CA VAL A 109 17.45 6.04 1.39
C VAL A 109 16.11 5.57 1.96
N MET A 110 15.33 4.87 1.13
CA MET A 110 14.03 4.29 1.48
C MET A 110 14.14 2.83 1.96
N LYS A 111 15.37 2.32 2.14
CA LYS A 111 15.70 0.96 2.60
C LYS A 111 15.02 -0.13 1.80
N LYS A 112 14.84 0.09 0.49
CA LYS A 112 14.45 -0.97 -0.44
C LYS A 112 15.57 -2.01 -0.52
N GLU A 113 15.20 -3.28 -0.61
CA GLU A 113 16.17 -4.34 -0.88
C GLU A 113 16.84 -4.09 -2.24
N ALA A 114 18.14 -4.40 -2.33
CA ALA A 114 18.94 -4.07 -3.51
C ALA A 114 18.38 -4.68 -4.81
N GLU A 115 17.75 -5.86 -4.73
CA GLU A 115 17.09 -6.52 -5.86
C GLU A 115 15.89 -5.74 -6.43
N TYR A 116 15.34 -4.79 -5.67
CA TYR A 116 14.19 -3.97 -6.04
C TYR A 116 14.55 -2.55 -6.43
N CYS A 117 15.83 -2.19 -6.34
CA CYS A 117 16.32 -0.89 -6.77
C CYS A 117 16.69 -0.95 -8.25
N THR A 118 15.93 -0.25 -9.10
CA THR A 118 16.22 -0.17 -10.54
C THR A 118 16.38 1.28 -10.96
N PRO A 119 17.47 1.67 -11.65
CA PRO A 119 17.71 3.05 -12.04
C PRO A 119 16.56 3.62 -12.89
N ILE A 120 16.26 4.91 -12.71
CA ILE A 120 15.35 5.67 -13.57
C ILE A 120 16.19 6.47 -14.54
N ALA A 121 16.37 5.96 -15.75
CA ALA A 121 17.28 6.59 -16.72
C ALA A 121 16.72 6.65 -18.15
N LYS A 122 15.86 5.71 -18.55
CA LYS A 122 15.44 5.62 -19.96
C LYS A 122 14.12 6.36 -20.22
N PRO A 123 14.12 7.40 -21.08
CA PRO A 123 12.87 8.02 -21.50
C PRO A 123 12.01 7.05 -22.34
N ALA A 124 10.71 7.27 -22.49
CA ALA A 124 9.91 8.28 -21.81
C ALA A 124 9.74 7.97 -20.31
N PHE A 125 9.52 9.01 -19.52
CA PHE A 125 9.24 8.93 -18.09
C PHE A 125 7.74 9.02 -17.85
N TYR A 126 7.28 8.25 -16.88
CA TYR A 126 5.88 8.06 -16.57
C TYR A 126 5.63 8.37 -15.10
N ASN A 127 4.43 8.86 -14.84
CA ASN A 127 3.94 9.15 -13.52
C ASN A 127 2.50 8.66 -13.40
N LEU A 128 2.22 7.93 -12.33
CA LEU A 128 0.89 7.42 -12.00
C LEU A 128 0.40 8.11 -10.74
N ASP A 129 -0.90 8.37 -10.61
CA ASP A 129 -1.46 8.80 -9.33
C ASP A 129 -2.07 7.61 -8.60
N ILE A 130 -1.44 7.21 -7.48
CA ILE A 130 -1.93 6.11 -6.63
C ILE A 130 -2.62 6.60 -5.37
N SER A 131 -2.97 7.88 -5.30
CA SER A 131 -3.71 8.47 -4.18
C SER A 131 -5.09 7.83 -4.02
N ALA A 132 -5.59 7.80 -2.80
CA ALA A 132 -6.91 7.24 -2.52
C ALA A 132 -8.00 8.28 -2.80
N HIS A 133 -8.60 8.21 -3.97
CA HIS A 133 -9.72 9.07 -4.36
C HIS A 133 -11.05 8.36 -4.08
N LEU A 134 -12.06 9.12 -3.66
CA LEU A 134 -13.44 8.61 -3.47
C LEU A 134 -14.22 8.56 -4.80
N ASP A 135 -13.70 9.24 -5.81
CA ASP A 135 -14.25 9.40 -7.15
C ASP A 135 -13.38 8.69 -8.22
N GLY A 136 -13.95 8.53 -9.42
CA GLY A 136 -13.29 7.90 -10.55
C GLY A 136 -13.29 6.36 -10.53
N VAL A 137 -12.40 5.77 -11.31
CA VAL A 137 -12.24 4.30 -11.45
C VAL A 137 -11.35 3.74 -10.32
N GLN A 138 -10.83 4.61 -9.45
CA GLN A 138 -9.93 4.32 -8.33
C GLN A 138 -10.67 3.71 -7.13
N THR A 139 -11.17 2.48 -7.25
CA THR A 139 -11.67 1.74 -6.08
C THR A 139 -10.51 1.33 -5.15
N VAL A 140 -10.38 1.99 -4.02
CA VAL A 140 -9.53 1.54 -2.90
C VAL A 140 -10.32 0.58 -2.02
N ILE A 141 -10.10 -0.72 -2.19
CA ILE A 141 -10.75 -1.74 -1.36
C ILE A 141 -9.94 -1.93 -0.07
N GLY A 142 -10.33 -1.20 0.97
CA GLY A 142 -9.78 -1.34 2.31
C GLY A 142 -10.44 -2.46 3.11
N LEU A 143 -9.79 -2.86 4.21
CA LEU A 143 -10.39 -3.68 5.25
C LEU A 143 -10.29 -2.95 6.59
N THR A 144 -11.38 -2.95 7.34
CA THR A 144 -11.38 -2.40 8.70
C THR A 144 -10.51 -3.30 9.59
N LEU A 145 -9.63 -2.66 10.36
CA LEU A 145 -8.75 -3.32 11.33
C LEU A 145 -9.29 -3.25 12.77
N GLY A 146 -10.33 -2.45 12.99
CA GLY A 146 -11.04 -2.36 14.28
C GLY A 146 -12.14 -3.41 14.44
N GLY A 147 -12.80 -3.38 15.60
CA GLY A 147 -13.91 -4.26 15.92
C GLY A 147 -14.31 -4.17 17.39
N LEU A 148 -15.21 -5.05 17.83
CA LEU A 148 -15.62 -5.16 19.23
C LEU A 148 -14.46 -5.66 20.10
N ARG A 149 -14.37 -5.13 21.32
CA ARG A 149 -13.42 -5.64 22.32
C ARG A 149 -13.92 -6.99 22.82
N VAL A 150 -13.03 -7.97 22.91
CA VAL A 150 -13.37 -9.33 23.34
C VAL A 150 -12.43 -9.86 24.40
N TYR A 151 -12.92 -10.75 25.26
CA TYR A 151 -12.08 -11.46 26.22
C TYR A 151 -11.26 -12.53 25.48
N GLY A 152 -9.94 -12.39 25.48
CA GLY A 152 -9.04 -13.20 24.64
C GLY A 152 -9.11 -14.72 24.82
N LYS A 153 -9.58 -15.22 25.98
CA LYS A 153 -9.71 -16.67 26.22
C LYS A 153 -11.03 -17.27 25.71
N SER A 154 -12.09 -16.48 25.58
CA SER A 154 -13.43 -16.98 25.23
C SER A 154 -14.02 -16.36 23.97
N GLY A 155 -13.59 -15.16 23.58
CA GLY A 155 -14.26 -14.38 22.53
C GLY A 155 -15.54 -13.66 22.99
N LEU A 156 -15.84 -13.64 24.29
CA LEU A 156 -16.98 -12.88 24.82
C LEU A 156 -16.78 -11.39 24.60
N ALA A 157 -17.79 -10.69 24.11
CA ALA A 157 -17.78 -9.26 23.96
C ALA A 157 -17.61 -8.58 25.34
N LEU A 158 -16.86 -7.49 25.35
CA LEU A 158 -16.60 -6.69 26.55
C LEU A 158 -17.43 -5.39 26.49
N ARG A 159 -17.93 -4.98 27.66
CA ARG A 159 -18.43 -3.62 27.87
C ARG A 159 -17.27 -2.63 27.94
N GLN A 160 -17.60 -1.34 27.98
CA GLN A 160 -16.61 -0.27 28.14
C GLN A 160 -15.77 -0.43 29.42
N ASP A 161 -16.39 -0.89 30.51
CA ASP A 161 -15.76 -1.19 31.81
C ASP A 161 -14.96 -2.51 31.85
N ASN A 162 -14.76 -3.18 30.70
CA ASN A 162 -14.07 -4.47 30.56
C ASN A 162 -14.81 -5.67 31.16
N THR A 163 -16.06 -5.51 31.61
CA THR A 163 -16.86 -6.64 32.06
C THR A 163 -17.34 -7.46 30.86
N ARG A 164 -17.48 -8.78 31.08
CA ARG A 164 -17.92 -9.71 30.04
C ARG A 164 -19.43 -9.61 29.86
N ILE A 165 -19.88 -9.61 28.61
CA ILE A 165 -21.29 -9.73 28.27
C ILE A 165 -21.57 -11.21 28.02
N GLN A 166 -22.32 -11.83 28.93
CA GLN A 166 -22.63 -13.26 28.86
C GLN A 166 -23.39 -13.59 27.56
N CYS A 167 -23.07 -14.73 26.96
CA CYS A 167 -23.70 -15.22 25.72
C CYS A 167 -23.67 -14.24 24.53
N ARG A 168 -22.68 -13.33 24.48
CA ARG A 168 -22.41 -12.44 23.35
C ARG A 168 -20.96 -12.56 22.93
N TYR A 169 -20.72 -12.93 21.69
CA TYR A 169 -19.39 -13.21 21.17
C TYR A 169 -19.09 -12.37 19.92
N ALA A 170 -17.82 -12.08 19.69
CA ALA A 170 -17.34 -11.54 18.44
C ALA A 170 -16.03 -12.24 18.05
N ALA A 171 -15.80 -12.37 16.74
CA ALA A 171 -14.65 -13.08 16.18
C ALA A 171 -14.28 -12.51 14.81
N GLY A 172 -13.04 -12.73 14.39
CA GLY A 172 -12.48 -12.21 13.14
C GLY A 172 -12.62 -10.69 13.06
N ARG A 173 -12.96 -10.17 11.87
CA ARG A 173 -13.07 -8.72 11.61
C ARG A 173 -14.18 -8.00 12.38
N ASN A 174 -15.05 -8.72 13.09
CA ASN A 174 -16.04 -8.11 13.97
C ASN A 174 -15.47 -7.83 15.37
N ALA A 175 -14.26 -8.31 15.67
CA ALA A 175 -13.57 -8.14 16.93
C ALA A 175 -12.20 -7.48 16.72
N VAL A 176 -11.66 -6.83 17.76
CA VAL A 176 -10.24 -6.48 17.80
C VAL A 176 -9.43 -7.77 17.81
N GLY A 177 -8.53 -7.91 16.84
CA GLY A 177 -7.81 -9.14 16.55
C GLY A 177 -6.32 -8.90 16.28
N ILE A 178 -5.62 -9.94 15.85
CA ILE A 178 -4.16 -9.91 15.66
C ILE A 178 -3.75 -8.84 14.63
N GLY A 179 -4.59 -8.59 13.62
CA GLY A 179 -4.33 -7.60 12.58
C GLY A 179 -4.53 -6.13 13.01
N SER A 180 -5.08 -5.86 14.20
CA SER A 180 -5.57 -4.53 14.57
C SER A 180 -4.49 -3.46 14.74
N ASN A 181 -3.23 -3.85 15.02
CA ASN A 181 -2.11 -2.90 15.15
C ASN A 181 -1.06 -3.03 14.03
N GLY A 182 -1.32 -3.87 13.04
CA GLY A 182 -0.40 -4.15 11.95
C GLY A 182 -0.92 -5.32 11.14
N TYR A 183 -0.99 -5.14 9.82
CA TYR A 183 -1.51 -6.17 8.94
C TYR A 183 -0.38 -6.88 8.20
N VAL A 184 -0.44 -8.21 8.22
CA VAL A 184 0.36 -9.10 7.39
C VAL A 184 -0.61 -10.04 6.68
N SER A 185 -0.36 -10.33 5.40
CA SER A 185 -1.13 -11.28 4.61
C SER A 185 -1.27 -12.59 5.36
N GLY A 186 -2.48 -13.15 5.37
CA GLY A 186 -2.84 -14.32 6.14
C GLY A 186 -3.37 -14.03 7.55
N LEU A 187 -3.03 -12.89 8.19
CA LEU A 187 -3.52 -12.59 9.55
C LEU A 187 -5.04 -12.48 9.61
N SER A 188 -5.71 -11.93 8.59
CA SER A 188 -7.18 -11.85 8.58
C SER A 188 -7.84 -13.22 8.59
N ILE A 189 -7.29 -14.17 7.82
CA ILE A 189 -7.81 -15.53 7.71
C ILE A 189 -7.53 -16.28 9.02
N ALA A 190 -6.29 -16.20 9.50
CA ALA A 190 -5.89 -16.81 10.77
C ALA A 190 -6.77 -16.31 11.91
N ASP A 191 -6.97 -14.99 12.02
CA ASP A 191 -7.79 -14.39 13.06
C ASP A 191 -9.22 -14.90 13.01
N ARG A 192 -9.86 -14.97 11.83
CA ARG A 192 -11.21 -15.57 11.68
C ARG A 192 -11.26 -17.02 12.16
N VAL A 193 -10.31 -17.86 11.72
CA VAL A 193 -10.31 -19.29 12.03
C VAL A 193 -10.09 -19.53 13.52
N PHE A 194 -9.03 -18.95 14.11
CA PHE A 194 -8.67 -19.22 15.50
C PHE A 194 -9.62 -18.56 16.49
N SER A 195 -10.00 -17.29 16.27
CA SER A 195 -10.96 -16.63 17.16
C SER A 195 -12.36 -17.23 17.04
N GLY A 196 -12.79 -17.60 15.84
CA GLY A 196 -14.07 -18.27 15.61
C GLY A 196 -14.14 -19.63 16.28
N ARG A 197 -13.11 -20.47 16.12
CA ARG A 197 -13.01 -21.77 16.79
C ARG A 197 -13.04 -21.63 18.31
N ARG A 198 -12.28 -20.67 18.86
CA ARG A 198 -12.26 -20.40 20.30
C ARG A 198 -13.63 -19.97 20.83
N ALA A 199 -14.29 -19.04 20.14
CA ALA A 199 -15.63 -18.58 20.52
C ALA A 199 -16.65 -19.72 20.47
N GLY A 200 -16.63 -20.53 19.41
CA GLY A 200 -17.51 -21.69 19.27
C GLY A 200 -17.29 -22.74 20.36
N LEU A 201 -16.03 -23.09 20.67
CA LEU A 201 -15.71 -24.04 21.74
C LEU A 201 -16.14 -23.54 23.12
N HIS A 202 -16.04 -22.24 23.38
CA HIS A 202 -16.51 -21.67 24.63
C HIS A 202 -18.04 -21.69 24.69
N ALA A 203 -18.71 -21.28 23.62
CA ALA A 203 -20.17 -21.26 23.53
C ALA A 203 -20.80 -22.65 23.71
N ALA A 204 -20.18 -23.70 23.17
CA ALA A 204 -20.64 -25.09 23.32
C ALA A 204 -20.51 -25.66 24.75
N LYS A 205 -19.77 -24.99 25.64
CA LYS A 205 -19.56 -25.39 27.04
C LYS A 205 -20.38 -24.55 28.04
N GLN A 206 -21.17 -23.60 27.54
CA GLN A 206 -22.03 -22.76 28.38
C GLN A 206 -23.39 -23.42 28.62
#